data_AF-A0AA90NBZ2-F1
#
_entry.id   AF-A0AA90NBZ2-F1
#
_cell.length_a   1.000
_cell.length_b   1.000
_cell.length_c   1.000
_cell.angle_alpha   90.00
_cell.angle_beta   90.00
_cell.angle_gamma   90.00
#
_symmetry.space_group_name_H-M   'P 1'
#
loop_
_entity.id
_entity.type
_entity.pdbx_description
1 polymer ?
#
loop_
_entity_poly.entity_id
_entity_poly.type
_entity_poly.pdbx_seq_one_letter_code
_entity_poly.pdbx_strand_id
1 'polypeptide(L)'
;MYIRPQITAPSFVDDAGVPIPYGDRWNFDDGPPPESYSRESNLGRFAPLHTIANALIDHLVRTYDVTVTDLGPGSDYLNATVRHVAIGPVVGDRVVVLLTDYPSAGARFGPDHEVHYPRCSCDACDETWEYGAEMLEFEILRVAAHWPRR
;
A
#
# COMPACT_ATOMS: atom_id res chain seq x y z
N MET A 1 -9.96 -1.59 -17.95
CA MET A 1 -9.24 -0.58 -17.18
C MET A 1 -9.44 -0.86 -15.70
N TYR A 2 -8.45 -0.63 -14.86
CA TYR A 2 -8.60 -0.73 -13.40
C TYR A 2 -9.41 0.47 -12.89
N ILE A 3 -10.27 0.24 -11.90
CA ILE A 3 -11.03 1.27 -11.20
C ILE A 3 -10.85 1.00 -9.71
N ARG A 4 -10.29 1.97 -8.99
CA ARG A 4 -10.09 1.87 -7.53
C ARG A 4 -11.45 1.69 -6.84
N PRO A 5 -11.59 0.74 -5.90
CA PRO A 5 -12.81 0.62 -5.11
C PRO A 5 -13.06 1.91 -4.33
N GLN A 6 -14.34 2.24 -4.13
CA GLN A 6 -14.71 3.33 -3.23
C GLN A 6 -14.37 2.95 -1.79
N ILE A 7 -13.57 3.79 -1.12
CA ILE A 7 -13.14 3.59 0.25
C ILE A 7 -13.94 4.54 1.14
N THR A 8 -14.59 4.01 2.17
CA THR A 8 -15.03 4.84 3.29
C THR A 8 -13.83 5.10 4.17
N ALA A 9 -13.21 6.27 4.02
CA ALA A 9 -12.01 6.61 4.76
C ALA A 9 -12.30 6.60 6.28
N PRO A 10 -11.49 5.93 7.10
CA PRO A 10 -11.64 6.00 8.54
C PRO A 10 -11.34 7.42 9.01
N SER A 11 -12.26 8.01 9.78
CA SER A 11 -12.02 9.29 10.45
C SER A 11 -11.35 9.06 11.79
N PHE A 12 -10.34 9.86 12.08
CA PHE A 12 -9.66 9.87 13.37
C PHE A 12 -9.80 11.26 13.98
N VAL A 13 -9.87 11.30 15.31
CA VAL A 13 -9.92 12.55 16.07
C VAL A 13 -8.70 12.67 16.96
N ASP A 14 -8.31 13.91 17.25
CA ASP A 14 -7.28 14.22 18.23
C ASP A 14 -7.82 14.14 19.67
N ASP A 15 -6.97 14.47 20.63
CA ASP A 15 -7.32 14.47 22.06
C ASP A 15 -8.44 15.47 22.42
N ALA A 16 -8.70 16.48 21.56
CA ALA A 16 -9.78 17.44 21.70
C ALA A 16 -11.07 17.00 20.98
N GLY A 17 -11.08 15.84 20.33
CA GLY A 17 -12.21 15.33 19.56
C GLY A 17 -12.34 15.98 18.17
N VAL A 18 -11.33 16.71 17.70
CA VAL A 18 -11.32 17.37 16.38
C VAL A 18 -10.81 16.37 15.33
N PRO A 19 -11.46 16.25 14.16
CA PRO A 19 -10.99 15.40 13.09
C PRO A 19 -9.57 15.76 12.65
N ILE A 20 -8.70 14.76 12.54
CA ILE A 20 -7.31 14.92 12.09
C ILE A 20 -7.29 14.96 10.55
N PRO A 21 -6.83 16.06 9.93
CA PRO A 21 -6.77 16.18 8.47
C PRO A 21 -5.46 15.55 7.93
N TYR A 22 -5.34 14.22 7.97
CA TYR A 22 -4.15 13.54 7.45
C TYR A 22 -3.82 13.97 6.01
N GLY A 23 -2.55 14.30 5.77
CA GLY A 23 -2.03 14.85 4.52
C GLY A 23 -2.00 16.38 4.46
N ASP A 24 -2.59 17.06 5.46
CA ASP A 24 -2.68 18.52 5.56
C ASP A 24 -2.58 19.00 7.03
N ARG A 25 -1.92 18.23 7.90
CA ARG A 25 -1.81 18.55 9.33
C ARG A 25 -0.85 19.70 9.61
N TRP A 26 0.19 19.83 8.79
CA TRP A 26 1.34 20.68 9.09
C TRP A 26 1.42 21.84 8.11
N ASN A 27 1.45 23.05 8.65
CA ASN A 27 1.78 24.23 7.85
C ASN A 27 3.21 24.11 7.32
N PHE A 28 3.42 24.47 6.05
CA PHE A 28 4.73 24.48 5.42
C PHE A 28 5.76 25.33 6.19
N ASP A 29 5.34 26.45 6.79
CA ASP A 29 6.25 27.38 7.47
C ASP A 29 6.71 26.88 8.85
N ASP A 30 5.83 26.23 9.61
CA ASP A 30 6.12 25.78 10.99
C ASP A 30 6.57 24.30 11.02
N GLY A 31 6.15 23.51 10.03
CA GLY A 31 6.41 22.08 9.96
C GLY A 31 5.73 21.28 11.08
N PRO A 32 5.97 19.97 11.12
CA PRO A 32 5.48 19.12 12.20
C PRO A 32 6.23 19.43 13.51
N PRO A 33 5.53 19.43 14.66
CA PRO A 33 6.16 19.70 15.94
C PRO A 33 7.07 18.52 16.36
N PRO A 34 8.16 18.76 17.12
CA PRO A 34 9.19 17.74 17.37
C PRO A 34 8.69 16.41 17.96
N GLU A 35 7.65 16.45 18.79
CA GLU A 35 7.05 15.27 19.43
C GLU A 35 6.26 14.36 18.48
N SER A 36 5.98 14.82 17.26
CA SER A 36 5.31 14.02 16.22
C SER A 36 6.29 13.10 15.46
N TYR A 37 7.60 13.36 15.56
CA TYR A 37 8.63 12.50 14.98
C TYR A 37 8.76 11.20 15.76
N SER A 38 8.86 10.09 15.03
CA SER A 38 8.91 8.72 15.60
C SER A 38 7.68 8.31 16.44
N ARG A 39 6.65 9.17 16.53
CA ARG A 39 5.36 8.84 17.12
C ARG A 39 4.45 8.26 16.06
N GLU A 40 3.82 7.13 16.35
CA GLU A 40 2.90 6.47 15.45
C GLU A 40 1.51 6.38 16.08
N SER A 41 0.58 7.21 15.61
CA SER A 41 -0.81 7.18 16.06
C SER A 41 -1.73 6.67 14.94
N ASN A 42 -2.92 6.15 15.26
CA ASN A 42 -3.96 5.85 14.27
C ASN A 42 -3.50 5.00 13.07
N LEU A 43 -2.70 3.94 13.29
CA LEU A 43 -2.19 3.09 12.20
C LEU A 43 -3.29 2.47 11.34
N GLY A 44 -4.50 2.31 11.89
CA GLY A 44 -5.68 1.93 11.13
C GLY A 44 -5.98 2.83 9.92
N ARG A 45 -5.41 4.04 9.85
CA ARG A 45 -5.52 4.93 8.69
C ARG A 45 -4.98 4.33 7.40
N PHE A 46 -4.07 3.36 7.50
CA PHE A 46 -3.48 2.68 6.34
C PHE A 46 -4.20 1.39 5.95
N ALA A 47 -5.20 0.94 6.72
CA ALA A 47 -6.00 -0.25 6.40
C ALA A 47 -6.59 -0.26 4.97
N PRO A 48 -7.00 0.88 4.36
CA PRO A 48 -7.43 0.91 2.97
C PRO A 48 -6.41 0.38 1.95
N LEU A 49 -5.10 0.43 2.24
CA LEU A 49 -4.06 -0.10 1.35
C LEU A 49 -4.26 -1.59 1.07
N HIS A 50 -4.70 -2.36 2.07
CA HIS A 50 -5.00 -3.78 1.90
C HIS A 50 -6.18 -4.00 0.96
N THR A 51 -7.25 -3.23 1.13
CA THR A 51 -8.43 -3.28 0.25
C THR A 51 -8.05 -3.01 -1.20
N ILE A 52 -7.21 -2.01 -1.43
CA ILE A 52 -6.78 -1.59 -2.76
C ILE A 52 -5.83 -2.61 -3.38
N ALA A 53 -4.85 -3.10 -2.62
CA ALA A 53 -3.94 -4.15 -3.08
C ALA A 53 -4.70 -5.42 -3.46
N ASN A 54 -5.69 -5.83 -2.67
CA ASN A 54 -6.53 -6.98 -3.01
C ASN A 54 -7.35 -6.73 -4.28
N ALA A 55 -7.93 -5.53 -4.45
CA ALA A 55 -8.65 -5.17 -5.68
C ALA A 55 -7.75 -5.14 -6.92
N LEU A 56 -6.49 -4.71 -6.77
CA LEU A 56 -5.48 -4.79 -7.83
C LEU A 56 -5.19 -6.24 -8.21
N ILE A 57 -4.95 -7.12 -7.24
CA ILE A 57 -4.74 -8.56 -7.47
C ILE A 57 -5.91 -9.14 -8.27
N ASP A 58 -7.14 -8.88 -7.84
CA ASP A 58 -8.35 -9.35 -8.52
C ASP A 58 -8.48 -8.80 -9.94
N HIS A 59 -8.13 -7.52 -10.13
CA HIS A 59 -8.09 -6.91 -11.45
C HIS A 59 -7.08 -7.60 -12.37
N LEU A 60 -5.86 -7.87 -11.88
CA LEU A 60 -4.81 -8.51 -12.65
C LEU A 60 -5.23 -9.91 -13.10
N VAL A 61 -5.74 -10.72 -12.18
CA VAL A 61 -6.21 -12.10 -12.44
C VAL A 61 -7.33 -12.12 -13.49
N ARG A 62 -8.27 -11.17 -13.39
CA ARG A 62 -9.40 -11.06 -14.33
C ARG A 62 -8.97 -10.59 -15.73
N THR A 63 -7.90 -9.79 -15.83
CA THR A 63 -7.58 -9.04 -17.04
C THR A 63 -6.45 -9.67 -17.86
N TYR A 64 -5.53 -10.37 -17.21
CA TYR A 64 -4.31 -10.88 -17.80
C TYR A 64 -4.19 -12.39 -17.64
N ASP A 65 -3.49 -13.03 -18.57
CA ASP A 65 -3.20 -14.45 -18.48
C ASP A 65 -2.05 -14.70 -17.49
N VAL A 66 -2.42 -14.68 -16.21
CA VAL A 66 -1.50 -14.76 -15.08
C VAL A 66 -1.90 -15.87 -14.12
N THR A 67 -0.90 -16.33 -13.35
CA THR A 67 -1.07 -17.23 -12.21
C THR A 67 -0.79 -16.48 -10.92
N VAL A 68 -1.43 -16.89 -9.83
CA VAL A 68 -1.15 -16.39 -8.48
C VAL A 68 -0.55 -17.53 -7.67
N THR A 69 0.61 -17.28 -7.08
CA THR A 69 1.30 -18.23 -6.20
C THR A 69 1.34 -17.64 -4.80
N ASP A 70 0.79 -18.35 -3.82
CA ASP A 70 0.96 -18.02 -2.40
C ASP A 70 2.40 -18.36 -1.97
N LEU A 71 3.09 -17.38 -1.41
CA LEU A 71 4.48 -17.51 -0.95
C LEU A 71 4.57 -17.84 0.54
N GLY A 72 3.43 -17.93 1.23
CA GLY A 72 3.34 -18.23 2.65
C GLY A 72 3.68 -17.03 3.55
N PRO A 73 3.72 -17.26 4.87
CA PRO A 73 3.87 -16.18 5.85
C PRO A 73 5.30 -15.64 5.98
N GLY A 74 6.29 -16.30 5.38
CA GLY A 74 7.69 -15.86 5.44
C GLY A 74 7.90 -14.60 4.60
N SER A 75 8.39 -13.54 5.23
CA SER A 75 8.89 -12.35 4.56
C SER A 75 10.08 -11.78 5.34
N ASP A 76 10.88 -10.94 4.69
CA ASP A 76 12.02 -10.26 5.32
C ASP A 76 11.59 -9.04 6.17
N TYR A 77 10.28 -8.80 6.30
CA TYR A 77 9.73 -7.68 7.05
C TYR A 77 9.56 -8.05 8.53
N LEU A 78 9.72 -7.04 9.40
CA LEU A 78 9.55 -7.20 10.85
C LEU A 78 8.11 -7.51 11.25
N ASN A 79 7.14 -6.95 10.49
CA ASN A 79 5.72 -7.08 10.75
C ASN A 79 5.19 -8.41 10.21
N ALA A 80 4.16 -8.97 10.85
CA ALA A 80 3.64 -10.26 10.45
C ALA A 80 2.99 -10.18 9.06
N THR A 81 3.30 -11.15 8.21
CA THR A 81 2.71 -11.26 6.88
C THR A 81 1.21 -11.58 6.98
N VAL A 82 0.39 -10.71 6.39
CA VAL A 82 -1.05 -10.91 6.19
C VAL A 82 -1.32 -11.61 4.86
N ARG A 83 -0.61 -11.21 3.79
CA ARG A 83 -0.75 -11.81 2.46
C ARG A 83 0.55 -11.64 1.70
N HIS A 84 1.04 -12.70 1.05
CA HIS A 84 2.27 -12.65 0.26
C HIS A 84 2.09 -13.50 -0.99
N VAL A 85 2.01 -12.86 -2.16
CA VAL A 85 1.68 -13.55 -3.41
C VAL A 85 2.55 -13.09 -4.57
N ALA A 86 2.99 -14.03 -5.41
CA ALA A 86 3.63 -13.74 -6.69
C ALA A 86 2.61 -13.85 -7.83
N ILE A 87 2.47 -12.80 -8.62
CA ILE A 87 1.51 -12.71 -9.72
C ILE A 87 2.25 -12.39 -11.01
N GLY A 88 1.94 -13.13 -12.07
CA GLY A 88 2.47 -12.84 -13.40
C GLY A 88 2.19 -13.98 -14.39
N PRO A 89 2.53 -13.77 -15.67
CA PRO A 89 2.40 -14.78 -16.71
C PRO A 89 3.26 -16.01 -16.41
N VAL A 90 3.01 -17.09 -17.15
CA VAL A 90 3.84 -18.32 -17.08
C VAL A 90 5.29 -18.03 -17.47
N VAL A 91 5.48 -17.13 -18.46
CA VAL A 91 6.78 -16.68 -18.93
C VAL A 91 6.81 -15.15 -18.89
N GLY A 92 7.78 -14.58 -18.19
CA GLY A 92 7.97 -13.12 -18.05
C GLY A 92 8.04 -12.66 -16.60
N ASP A 93 8.02 -11.34 -16.42
CA ASP A 93 8.18 -10.70 -15.12
C ASP A 93 6.99 -10.98 -14.20
N ARG A 94 7.28 -11.13 -12.91
CA ARG A 94 6.28 -11.31 -11.85
C ARG A 94 6.35 -10.15 -10.86
N VAL A 95 5.19 -9.78 -10.34
CA VAL A 95 5.06 -8.86 -9.21
C VAL A 95 4.80 -9.67 -7.96
N VAL A 96 5.60 -9.45 -6.91
CA VAL A 96 5.37 -10.03 -5.59
C VAL A 96 4.71 -8.98 -4.71
N VAL A 97 3.46 -9.20 -4.32
CA VAL A 97 2.70 -8.30 -3.43
C VAL A 97 2.78 -8.84 -2.00
N LEU A 98 3.10 -7.95 -1.05
CA LEU A 98 3.15 -8.23 0.38
C LEU A 98 2.25 -7.27 1.15
N LEU A 99 1.41 -7.81 2.03
CA LEU A 99 0.61 -7.10 3.01
C LEU A 99 1.05 -7.51 4.41
N THR A 100 1.15 -6.58 5.35
CA THR A 100 1.53 -6.86 6.75
C THR A 100 0.49 -6.40 7.77
N ASP A 101 0.55 -6.93 9.00
CA ASP A 101 -0.37 -6.61 10.11
C ASP A 101 -0.18 -5.21 10.69
N TYR A 102 0.96 -4.60 10.41
CA TYR A 102 1.17 -3.17 10.42
C TYR A 102 0.66 -2.63 9.09
N PRO A 103 -0.60 -2.19 8.96
CA PRO A 103 -1.43 -2.29 7.74
C PRO A 103 -0.82 -1.64 6.49
N SER A 104 0.18 -2.31 5.93
CA SER A 104 1.07 -1.83 4.89
C SER A 104 0.90 -2.69 3.65
N ALA A 105 1.24 -2.12 2.51
CA ALA A 105 1.24 -2.80 1.24
C ALA A 105 2.54 -2.50 0.49
N GLY A 106 3.20 -3.55 0.02
CA GLY A 106 4.38 -3.46 -0.81
C GLY A 106 4.29 -4.34 -2.05
N ALA A 107 5.12 -4.01 -3.02
CA ALA A 107 5.29 -4.79 -4.24
C ALA A 107 6.76 -4.84 -4.65
N ARG A 108 7.22 -6.01 -5.06
CA ARG A 108 8.56 -6.24 -5.60
C ARG A 108 8.47 -6.65 -7.08
N PHE A 109 9.30 -6.04 -7.90
CA PHE A 109 9.30 -6.11 -9.37
C PHE A 109 10.62 -6.69 -9.90
N GLY A 110 11.06 -7.81 -9.33
CA GLY A 110 12.40 -8.36 -9.54
C GLY A 110 13.35 -8.08 -8.36
N PRO A 111 14.66 -8.34 -8.50
CA PRO A 111 15.60 -8.28 -7.40
C PRO A 111 15.92 -6.85 -6.92
N ASP A 112 15.86 -5.85 -7.80
CA ASP A 112 16.41 -4.52 -7.53
C ASP A 112 15.34 -3.43 -7.32
N HIS A 113 14.06 -3.76 -7.48
CA HIS A 113 12.97 -2.79 -7.37
C HIS A 113 11.86 -3.28 -6.46
N GLU A 114 11.69 -2.61 -5.34
CA GLU A 114 10.58 -2.82 -4.42
C GLU A 114 10.05 -1.49 -3.89
N VAL A 115 8.74 -1.45 -3.66
CA VAL A 115 8.03 -0.33 -3.04
C VAL A 115 7.26 -0.84 -1.84
N HIS A 116 7.09 0.01 -0.83
CA HIS A 116 6.34 -0.32 0.36
C HIS A 116 5.70 0.95 0.93
N TYR A 117 4.43 0.85 1.29
CA TYR A 117 3.61 1.96 1.78
C TYR A 117 2.90 1.57 3.10
N PRO A 118 2.82 2.48 4.08
CA PRO A 118 3.40 3.83 4.04
C PRO A 118 4.94 3.80 3.97
N ARG A 119 5.54 4.84 3.36
CA ARG A 119 6.99 5.08 3.37
C ARG A 119 7.45 5.46 4.77
N CYS A 120 6.62 6.22 5.47
CA CYS A 120 6.84 6.67 6.83
C CYS A 120 5.49 6.75 7.56
N SER A 121 5.40 6.04 8.67
CA SER A 121 4.21 5.93 9.51
C SER A 121 4.10 6.99 10.60
N CYS A 122 5.19 7.71 10.88
CA CYS A 122 5.18 8.67 11.98
C CYS A 122 4.20 9.82 11.71
N ASP A 123 3.69 10.39 12.78
CA ASP A 123 2.71 11.48 12.73
C ASP A 123 3.28 12.72 12.03
N ALA A 124 4.58 12.96 12.13
CA ALA A 124 5.29 14.06 11.46
C ALA A 124 5.25 13.94 9.93
N CYS A 125 5.38 12.73 9.38
CA CYS A 125 5.40 12.51 7.92
C CYS A 125 4.02 12.74 7.29
N ASP A 126 2.96 12.63 8.10
CA ASP A 126 1.58 12.88 7.70
C ASP A 126 1.14 12.14 6.42
N GLU A 127 1.71 10.94 6.21
CA GLU A 127 1.46 10.17 5.00
C GLU A 127 0.03 9.63 4.99
N THR A 128 -0.58 9.65 3.80
CA THR A 128 -1.94 9.21 3.54
C THR A 128 -1.97 7.83 2.88
N TRP A 129 -3.05 7.09 3.08
CA TRP A 129 -3.24 5.82 2.36
C TRP A 129 -3.48 6.07 0.86
N GLU A 130 -4.03 7.23 0.50
CA GLU A 130 -4.31 7.64 -0.87
C GLU A 130 -3.03 7.72 -1.70
N TYR A 131 -1.98 8.36 -1.15
CA TYR A 131 -0.67 8.45 -1.80
C TYR A 131 -0.06 7.05 -2.01
N GLY A 132 -0.03 6.23 -0.95
CA GLY A 132 0.48 4.86 -1.04
C GLY A 132 -0.30 4.01 -2.05
N ALA A 133 -1.62 4.17 -2.10
CA ALA A 133 -2.47 3.50 -3.07
C ALA A 133 -2.18 3.94 -4.51
N GLU A 134 -2.06 5.25 -4.76
CA GLU A 134 -1.75 5.78 -6.09
C GLU A 134 -0.41 5.27 -6.61
N MET A 135 0.62 5.28 -5.76
CA MET A 135 1.93 4.80 -6.15
C MET A 135 1.96 3.28 -6.37
N LEU A 136 1.29 2.51 -5.51
CA LEU A 136 1.19 1.06 -5.66
C LEU A 136 0.44 0.69 -6.96
N GLU A 137 -0.67 1.36 -7.24
CA GLU A 137 -1.44 1.19 -8.48
C GLU A 137 -0.60 1.53 -9.71
N PHE A 138 0.10 2.66 -9.69
CA PHE A 138 0.97 3.08 -10.78
C PHE A 138 2.05 2.03 -11.10
N GLU A 139 2.83 1.60 -10.10
CA GLU A 139 3.94 0.67 -10.29
C GLU A 139 3.46 -0.70 -10.77
N ILE A 140 2.41 -1.25 -10.14
CA ILE A 140 1.86 -2.56 -10.50
C ILE A 140 1.25 -2.54 -11.91
N LEU A 141 0.44 -1.53 -12.23
CA LEU A 141 -0.20 -1.45 -13.55
C LEU A 141 0.82 -1.15 -14.66
N ARG A 142 1.90 -0.41 -14.38
CA ARG A 142 2.99 -0.16 -15.32
C ARG A 142 3.67 -1.46 -15.75
N VAL A 143 3.97 -2.36 -14.81
CA VAL A 143 4.55 -3.68 -15.14
C VAL A 143 3.52 -4.55 -15.86
N ALA A 144 2.30 -4.65 -15.32
CA ALA A 144 1.24 -5.47 -15.88
C ALA A 144 0.79 -5.03 -17.28
N ALA A 145 1.01 -3.78 -17.69
CA ALA A 145 0.68 -3.30 -19.04
C ALA A 145 1.32 -4.15 -20.17
N HIS A 146 2.45 -4.81 -19.89
CA HIS A 146 3.18 -5.65 -20.84
C HIS A 146 2.80 -7.14 -20.78
N TRP A 147 1.92 -7.53 -19.86
CA TRP A 147 1.49 -8.92 -19.73
C TRP A 147 0.47 -9.30 -20.80
N PRO A 148 0.44 -10.59 -21.20
CA PRO A 148 -0.59 -11.10 -22.11
C PRO A 148 -1.98 -10.93 -21.49
N ARG A 149 -2.92 -10.38 -22.27
CA ARG A 149 -4.33 -10.27 -21.89
C ARG A 149 -5.01 -11.64 -21.99
N ARG A 150 -6.06 -11.86 -21.19
CA ARG A 150 -6.98 -12.97 -21.41
C ARG A 150 -7.90 -12.72 -22.61
#